data_AF-A0A257U8Q8-F1
#
_entry.id   AF-A0A257U8Q8-F1
#
_cell.length_a   1.000
_cell.length_b   1.000
_cell.length_c   1.000
_cell.angle_alpha   90.00
_cell.angle_beta   90.00
_cell.angle_gamma   90.00
#
_symmetry.space_group_name_H-M   'P 1'
#
loop_
_entity.id
_entity.type
_entity.pdbx_description
1 polymer ?
#
loop_
_entity_poly.entity_id
_entity_poly.type
_entity_poly.pdbx_seq_one_letter_code
_entity_poly.pdbx_strand_id
1 'polypeptide(L)'
;MITALLVLAAAAATPTPKPVATPSIGILLARPGEEAPPRGDSLADVAKRIKLKLPANRPRVINNEAVKQLSEGVELTMTEAATGGAAGGFRGSESGDQRKKSIWQQRYRAAEERVRRLEADVKDLESRANRLEQEFYAHDDPVYRDATIKPAWDKSLTDLAKTKADLENARKEPNEVLNAARRDGALPGWFRGLDEAPRPANRRADQTVAPAPPPKPAATHAARPPHKVAPPN
;
A
#
# COMPACT_ATOMS: atom_id res chain seq x y z
N MET A 1 -8.59 -90.02 -47.22
CA MET A 1 -8.68 -89.34 -45.91
C MET A 1 -7.27 -89.27 -45.33
N ILE A 2 -6.88 -88.08 -44.88
CA ILE A 2 -5.70 -87.74 -44.06
C ILE A 2 -4.33 -88.04 -44.71
N THR A 3 -3.76 -87.03 -45.37
CA THR A 3 -2.33 -86.97 -45.69
C THR A 3 -1.70 -85.94 -44.75
N ALA A 4 -0.94 -86.42 -43.77
CA ALA A 4 -0.22 -85.61 -42.79
C ALA A 4 1.06 -85.04 -43.44
N LEU A 5 1.23 -83.73 -43.36
CA LEU A 5 2.37 -83.00 -43.88
C LEU A 5 3.43 -82.87 -42.78
N LEU A 6 4.61 -83.41 -43.04
CA LEU A 6 5.78 -83.43 -42.18
C LEU A 6 6.46 -82.04 -42.18
N VAL A 7 6.81 -81.56 -40.99
CA VAL A 7 7.58 -80.32 -40.73
C VAL A 7 9.08 -80.66 -40.72
N LEU A 8 9.91 -79.85 -41.38
CA LEU A 8 11.34 -79.75 -41.05
C LEU A 8 11.88 -78.33 -41.30
N ALA A 9 12.66 -77.88 -40.34
CA ALA A 9 13.11 -76.51 -40.08
C ALA A 9 14.25 -76.03 -40.98
N ALA A 10 14.29 -74.71 -41.23
CA ALA A 10 15.48 -73.99 -41.68
C ALA A 10 15.80 -72.85 -40.70
N ALA A 11 17.07 -72.77 -40.30
CA ALA A 11 17.59 -71.97 -39.22
C ALA A 11 17.95 -70.53 -39.62
N ALA A 12 17.73 -69.63 -38.64
CA ALA A 12 18.46 -68.42 -38.27
C ALA A 12 19.21 -67.57 -39.32
N ALA A 13 18.77 -66.31 -39.42
CA ALA A 13 19.68 -65.16 -39.53
C ALA A 13 19.08 -63.95 -38.78
N THR A 14 19.82 -63.46 -37.78
CA THR A 14 19.56 -62.22 -37.03
C THR A 14 19.75 -60.97 -37.90
N PRO A 15 18.92 -59.93 -37.72
CA PRO A 15 19.44 -58.57 -37.77
C PRO A 15 19.26 -57.82 -36.44
N THR A 16 20.40 -57.33 -35.96
CA THR A 16 20.63 -56.31 -34.93
C THR A 16 19.62 -55.15 -35.00
N PRO A 17 19.07 -54.69 -33.86
CA PRO A 17 18.21 -53.51 -33.84
C PRO A 17 19.02 -52.25 -34.22
N LYS A 18 18.56 -51.55 -35.27
CA LYS A 18 18.99 -50.18 -35.58
C LYS A 18 18.61 -49.26 -34.42
N PRO A 19 19.48 -48.31 -34.00
CA PRO A 19 19.11 -47.28 -33.03
C PRO A 19 17.98 -46.42 -33.61
N VAL A 20 16.82 -46.46 -32.96
CA VAL A 20 15.67 -45.61 -33.30
C VAL A 20 15.95 -44.21 -32.78
N ALA A 21 15.88 -43.24 -33.69
CA ALA A 21 16.04 -41.82 -33.39
C ALA A 21 15.02 -41.37 -32.34
N THR A 22 15.52 -40.64 -31.35
CA THR A 22 14.76 -39.96 -30.31
C THR A 22 13.62 -39.15 -30.93
N PRO A 23 12.34 -39.40 -30.57
CA PRO A 23 11.25 -38.55 -31.04
C PRO A 23 11.41 -37.16 -30.41
N SER A 24 11.54 -36.17 -31.29
CA SER A 24 11.52 -34.75 -30.96
C SER A 24 10.22 -34.39 -30.23
N ILE A 25 10.30 -33.50 -29.25
CA ILE A 25 9.23 -32.99 -28.38
C ILE A 25 8.06 -32.30 -29.14
N GLY A 26 8.10 -32.26 -30.47
CA GLY A 26 7.02 -31.74 -31.31
C GLY A 26 5.78 -32.64 -31.42
N ILE A 27 5.82 -33.88 -30.90
CA ILE A 27 4.68 -34.83 -30.97
C ILE A 27 3.84 -34.82 -29.69
N LEU A 28 4.32 -34.22 -28.58
CA LEU A 28 3.62 -34.24 -27.30
C LEU A 28 2.61 -33.09 -27.09
N LEU A 29 2.40 -32.23 -28.10
CA LEU A 29 1.39 -31.16 -28.05
C LEU A 29 0.32 -31.25 -29.16
N ALA A 30 0.26 -32.35 -29.92
CA ALA A 30 -0.82 -32.55 -30.87
C ALA A 30 -2.05 -33.19 -30.20
N ARG A 31 -3.12 -32.41 -30.05
CA ARG A 31 -4.47 -32.93 -29.87
C ARG A 31 -4.84 -33.76 -31.11
N PRO A 32 -5.48 -34.94 -30.99
CA PRO A 32 -5.90 -35.69 -32.17
C PRO A 32 -7.04 -34.91 -32.86
N GLY A 33 -6.77 -34.37 -34.05
CA GLY A 33 -7.81 -33.83 -34.95
C GLY A 33 -7.66 -32.38 -35.43
N GLU A 34 -6.59 -31.65 -35.12
CA GLU A 34 -6.36 -30.31 -35.68
C GLU A 34 -5.16 -30.26 -36.64
N GLU A 35 -5.40 -29.64 -37.80
CA GLU A 35 -4.46 -29.43 -38.89
C GLU A 35 -3.26 -28.58 -38.43
N ALA A 36 -2.05 -29.05 -38.72
CA ALA A 36 -0.81 -28.40 -38.28
C ALA A 36 -0.67 -27.00 -38.91
N PRO A 37 -0.42 -25.94 -38.12
CA PRO A 37 -0.11 -24.64 -38.70
C PRO A 37 1.27 -24.67 -39.39
N PRO A 38 1.46 -23.89 -40.47
CA PRO A 38 2.70 -23.88 -41.22
C PRO A 38 3.87 -23.43 -40.35
N ARG A 39 5.01 -24.13 -40.50
CA ARG A 39 6.29 -23.79 -39.89
C ARG A 39 6.67 -22.35 -40.22
N GLY A 40 6.68 -21.46 -39.24
CA GLY A 40 7.08 -20.07 -39.48
C GLY A 40 6.98 -19.07 -38.32
N ASP A 41 6.35 -19.39 -37.19
CA ASP A 41 6.20 -18.41 -36.12
C ASP A 41 7.56 -18.15 -35.42
N SER A 42 8.20 -17.04 -35.79
CA SER A 42 9.39 -16.52 -35.14
C SER A 42 9.07 -16.18 -33.69
N LEU A 43 10.03 -16.40 -32.78
CA LEU A 43 9.93 -16.01 -31.36
C LEU A 43 9.55 -14.53 -31.18
N ALA A 44 9.89 -13.68 -32.16
CA ALA A 44 9.50 -12.29 -32.19
C ALA A 44 7.98 -12.08 -32.36
N ASP A 45 7.30 -12.95 -33.09
CA ASP A 45 5.85 -12.87 -33.31
C ASP A 45 5.08 -13.45 -32.12
N VAL A 46 5.62 -14.47 -31.45
CA VAL A 46 5.11 -14.92 -30.14
C VAL A 46 5.26 -13.82 -29.09
N ALA A 47 6.41 -13.14 -29.04
CA ALA A 47 6.64 -12.02 -28.13
C ALA A 47 5.69 -10.85 -28.38
N LYS A 48 5.41 -10.51 -29.65
CA LYS A 48 4.42 -9.47 -30.00
C LYS A 48 2.99 -9.87 -29.60
N ARG A 49 2.62 -11.14 -29.77
CA ARG A 49 1.30 -11.67 -29.38
C ARG A 49 1.10 -11.62 -27.86
N ILE A 50 2.15 -11.87 -27.07
CA ILE A 50 2.15 -11.70 -25.60
C ILE A 50 2.15 -10.22 -25.19
N LYS A 51 2.81 -9.35 -25.96
CA LYS A 51 2.96 -7.91 -25.67
C LYS A 51 1.73 -7.06 -26.07
N LEU A 52 0.65 -7.67 -26.56
CA LEU A 52 -0.56 -6.99 -27.09
C LEU A 52 -1.86 -7.27 -26.32
N LYS A 53 -1.80 -7.61 -25.03
CA LYS A 53 -2.96 -7.58 -24.13
C LYS A 53 -2.70 -6.80 -22.84
N LEU A 54 -2.09 -5.62 -22.96
CA LEU A 54 -1.98 -4.66 -21.85
C LEU A 54 -2.73 -3.37 -22.24
N PRO A 55 -3.81 -2.97 -21.53
CA PRO A 55 -4.38 -1.64 -21.70
C PRO A 55 -3.37 -0.61 -21.20
N ALA A 56 -2.92 0.27 -22.10
CA ALA A 56 -1.80 1.19 -21.90
C ALA A 56 -2.05 2.33 -20.89
N ASN A 57 -3.09 2.26 -20.04
CA ASN A 57 -3.54 3.44 -19.30
C ASN A 57 -3.98 3.19 -17.84
N ARG A 58 -3.29 2.32 -17.11
CA ARG A 58 -3.40 2.26 -15.63
C ARG A 58 -2.06 1.93 -14.96
N PRO A 59 -1.68 2.64 -13.89
CA PRO A 59 -0.53 2.26 -13.08
C PRO A 59 -0.77 0.90 -12.40
N ARG A 60 0.23 0.01 -12.49
CA ARG A 60 0.20 -1.34 -11.92
C ARG A 60 0.14 -1.28 -10.39
N VAL A 61 -0.95 -1.76 -9.80
CA VAL A 61 -0.95 -2.21 -8.42
C VAL A 61 -0.93 -3.74 -8.47
N ILE A 62 0.12 -4.37 -7.95
CA ILE A 62 0.20 -5.83 -7.84
C ILE A 62 -0.78 -6.24 -6.73
N ASN A 63 -2.05 -6.38 -7.09
CA ASN A 63 -3.08 -6.93 -6.23
C ASN A 63 -3.13 -8.45 -6.41
N ASN A 64 -3.61 -9.18 -5.39
CA ASN A 64 -3.74 -10.64 -5.42
C ASN A 64 -4.54 -11.15 -6.64
N GLU A 65 -5.47 -10.33 -7.15
CA GLU A 65 -6.24 -10.63 -8.37
C GLU A 65 -5.39 -10.60 -9.64
N ALA A 66 -4.44 -9.66 -9.74
CA ALA A 66 -3.53 -9.57 -10.89
C ALA A 66 -2.58 -10.77 -10.93
N VAL A 67 -2.15 -11.26 -9.75
CA VAL A 67 -1.34 -12.48 -9.65
C VAL A 67 -2.14 -13.71 -10.08
N LYS A 68 -3.43 -13.78 -9.74
CA LYS A 68 -4.32 -14.88 -10.14
C LYS A 68 -4.55 -14.92 -11.65
N GLN A 69 -4.76 -13.76 -12.28
CA GLN A 69 -4.89 -13.64 -13.75
C GLN A 69 -3.60 -13.98 -14.50
N LEU A 70 -2.43 -13.72 -13.91
CA LEU A 70 -1.13 -14.13 -14.46
C LEU A 70 -0.86 -15.63 -14.31
N SER A 71 -1.53 -16.30 -13.37
CA SER A 71 -1.42 -17.75 -13.16
C SER A 71 -2.42 -18.60 -13.97
N GLU A 72 -3.44 -18.00 -14.59
CA GLU A 72 -4.50 -18.71 -15.33
C GLU A 72 -4.05 -19.31 -16.69
N GLY A 73 -2.77 -19.23 -17.04
CA GLY A 73 -2.23 -19.82 -18.29
C GLY A 73 -0.81 -20.35 -18.20
N VAL A 74 -0.25 -20.50 -17.00
CA VAL A 74 1.06 -21.11 -16.77
C VAL A 74 0.83 -22.37 -15.96
N GLU A 75 0.82 -23.52 -16.62
CA GLU A 75 0.89 -24.81 -15.96
C GLU A 75 2.24 -24.92 -15.24
N LEU A 76 2.28 -24.42 -14.01
CA LEU A 76 3.35 -24.72 -13.07
C LEU A 76 3.28 -26.22 -12.81
N THR A 77 4.30 -26.95 -13.26
CA THR A 77 4.51 -28.36 -12.91
C THR A 77 4.65 -28.45 -11.39
N MET A 78 3.52 -28.65 -10.71
CA MET A 78 3.48 -28.97 -9.30
C MET A 78 3.96 -30.41 -9.16
N THR A 79 5.20 -30.57 -8.71
CA THR A 79 5.63 -31.85 -8.15
C THR A 79 4.72 -32.16 -6.96
N GLU A 80 4.04 -33.30 -7.07
CA GLU A 80 3.19 -33.94 -6.08
C GLU A 80 3.78 -33.83 -4.66
N ALA A 81 3.11 -33.07 -3.81
CA ALA A 81 3.45 -32.97 -2.40
C ALA A 81 2.87 -34.19 -1.67
N ALA A 82 3.77 -35.06 -1.24
CA ALA A 82 3.47 -36.19 -0.37
C ALA A 82 2.74 -35.74 0.91
N THR A 83 1.62 -36.40 1.17
CA THR A 83 0.96 -36.45 2.48
C THR A 83 1.92 -37.04 3.51
N GLY A 84 2.33 -36.26 4.51
CA GLY A 84 3.16 -36.79 5.59
C GLY A 84 3.54 -35.78 6.67
N GLY A 85 2.84 -35.87 7.81
CA GLY A 85 3.49 -35.90 9.14
C GLY A 85 4.13 -34.62 9.69
N ALA A 86 3.39 -33.99 10.61
CA ALA A 86 3.79 -33.53 11.95
C ALA A 86 5.21 -32.96 12.21
N ALA A 87 5.18 -31.83 12.93
CA ALA A 87 6.21 -31.34 13.86
C ALA A 87 7.50 -30.78 13.24
N GLY A 88 7.45 -29.53 12.78
CA GLY A 88 8.67 -28.77 12.49
C GLY A 88 8.39 -27.41 11.88
N GLY A 89 8.02 -26.41 12.68
CA GLY A 89 7.68 -25.10 12.11
C GLY A 89 7.65 -23.91 13.06
N PHE A 90 8.34 -23.92 14.20
CA PHE A 90 8.29 -22.76 15.10
C PHE A 90 9.28 -21.63 14.76
N ARG A 91 10.26 -21.84 13.86
CA ARG A 91 11.27 -20.80 13.56
C ARG A 91 11.00 -19.94 12.31
N GLY A 92 10.02 -20.29 11.48
CA GLY A 92 9.61 -19.51 10.31
C GLY A 92 8.35 -18.65 10.51
N SER A 93 7.50 -19.04 11.46
CA SER A 93 6.22 -18.36 11.73
C SER A 93 6.41 -16.99 12.36
N GLU A 94 7.38 -16.84 13.27
CA GLU A 94 7.57 -15.59 14.03
C GLU A 94 7.82 -14.36 13.14
N SER A 95 8.60 -14.51 12.07
CA SER A 95 8.87 -13.42 11.11
C SER A 95 7.64 -13.05 10.29
N GLY A 96 6.87 -14.06 9.85
CA GLY A 96 5.61 -13.85 9.13
C GLY A 96 4.53 -13.21 9.98
N ASP A 97 4.38 -13.66 11.22
CA ASP A 97 3.42 -13.14 12.19
C ASP A 97 3.78 -11.73 12.64
N GLN A 98 5.07 -11.42 12.80
CA GLN A 98 5.52 -10.06 13.10
C GLN A 98 5.23 -9.09 11.94
N ARG A 99 5.40 -9.51 10.68
CA ARG A 99 5.04 -8.70 9.51
C ARG A 99 3.52 -8.51 9.40
N LYS A 100 2.73 -9.55 9.64
CA LYS A 100 1.26 -9.44 9.68
C LYS A 100 0.82 -8.49 10.79
N LYS A 101 1.40 -8.60 11.98
CA LYS A 101 1.18 -7.69 13.09
C LYS A 101 1.46 -6.25 12.71
N SER A 102 2.61 -5.94 12.11
CA SER A 102 2.93 -4.56 11.72
C SER A 102 1.95 -3.99 10.70
N ILE A 103 1.49 -4.80 9.74
CA ILE A 103 0.49 -4.38 8.74
C ILE A 103 -0.83 -4.02 9.44
N TRP A 104 -1.32 -4.88 10.34
CA TRP A 104 -2.57 -4.60 11.06
C TRP A 104 -2.47 -3.40 11.99
N GLN A 105 -1.36 -3.26 12.71
CA GLN A 105 -1.08 -2.09 13.54
C GLN A 105 -1.05 -0.81 12.72
N GLN A 106 -0.42 -0.82 11.54
CA GLN A 106 -0.38 0.33 10.64
C GLN A 106 -1.77 0.70 10.14
N ARG A 107 -2.58 -0.30 9.74
CA ARG A 107 -3.97 -0.07 9.29
C ARG A 107 -4.83 0.53 10.40
N TYR A 108 -4.68 0.03 11.63
CA TYR A 108 -5.39 0.54 12.78
C TYR A 108 -5.00 1.99 13.08
N ARG A 109 -3.70 2.30 13.12
CA ARG A 109 -3.20 3.68 13.29
C ARG A 109 -3.70 4.61 12.19
N ALA A 110 -3.72 4.16 10.93
CA ALA A 110 -4.24 4.96 9.83
C ALA A 110 -5.73 5.28 10.00
N ALA A 111 -6.54 4.33 10.50
CA ALA A 111 -7.94 4.55 10.81
C ALA A 111 -8.12 5.58 11.96
N GLU A 112 -7.34 5.46 13.04
CA GLU A 112 -7.37 6.44 14.14
C GLU A 112 -6.90 7.82 13.72
N GLU A 113 -5.82 7.90 12.94
CA GLU A 113 -5.34 9.17 12.37
C GLU A 113 -6.42 9.82 11.51
N ARG A 114 -7.16 9.05 10.72
CA ARG A 114 -8.27 9.57 9.91
C ARG A 114 -9.38 10.16 10.79
N VAL A 115 -9.77 9.46 11.86
CA VAL A 115 -10.74 9.99 12.83
C VAL A 115 -10.22 11.30 13.44
N ARG A 116 -8.98 11.34 13.91
CA ARG A 116 -8.37 12.54 14.49
C ARG A 116 -8.33 13.71 13.50
N ARG A 117 -7.99 13.45 12.24
CA ARG A 117 -7.97 14.48 11.18
C ARG A 117 -9.37 15.04 10.95
N LEU A 118 -10.37 14.17 10.78
CA LEU A 118 -11.75 14.60 10.59
C LEU A 118 -12.28 15.39 11.80
N GLU A 119 -11.92 15.00 13.03
CA GLU A 119 -12.27 15.77 14.23
C GLU A 119 -11.64 17.16 14.25
N ALA A 120 -10.38 17.29 13.79
CA ALA A 120 -9.73 18.59 13.64
C ALA A 120 -10.40 19.43 12.55
N ASP A 121 -10.73 18.82 11.40
CA ASP A 121 -11.40 19.47 10.27
C ASP A 121 -12.79 19.99 10.67
N VAL A 122 -13.56 19.21 11.46
CA VAL A 122 -14.85 19.68 11.99
C VAL A 122 -14.68 20.93 12.85
N LYS A 123 -13.70 20.94 13.75
CA LYS A 123 -13.44 22.10 14.62
C LYS A 123 -13.01 23.33 13.82
N ASP A 124 -12.17 23.14 12.81
CA ASP A 124 -11.73 24.22 11.93
C ASP A 124 -12.91 24.81 11.15
N LEU A 125 -13.74 23.96 10.54
CA LEU A 125 -14.94 24.37 9.81
C LEU A 125 -15.98 25.06 10.71
N GLU A 126 -16.18 24.58 11.93
CA GLU A 126 -17.02 25.24 12.93
C GLU A 126 -16.51 26.64 13.27
N SER A 127 -15.19 26.78 13.50
CA SER A 127 -14.58 28.09 13.78
C SER A 127 -14.72 29.04 12.58
N ARG A 128 -14.56 28.52 11.36
CA ARG A 128 -14.70 29.28 10.12
C ARG A 128 -16.14 29.72 9.88
N ALA A 129 -17.11 28.84 10.10
CA ALA A 129 -18.53 29.17 9.98
C ALA A 129 -18.92 30.28 10.95
N ASN A 130 -18.51 30.17 12.23
CA ASN A 130 -18.76 31.20 13.24
C ASN A 130 -18.11 32.54 12.88
N ARG A 131 -16.90 32.52 12.30
CA ARG A 131 -16.23 33.73 11.83
C ARG A 131 -16.99 34.38 10.68
N LEU A 132 -17.41 33.61 9.68
CA LEU A 132 -18.17 34.13 8.53
C LEU A 132 -19.54 34.66 8.95
N GLU A 133 -20.19 34.02 9.92
CA GLU A 133 -21.43 34.52 10.53
C GLU A 133 -21.22 35.88 11.20
N GLN A 134 -20.15 36.03 11.99
CA GLN A 134 -19.79 37.32 12.60
C GLN A 134 -19.48 38.38 11.54
N GLU A 135 -18.73 38.03 10.50
CA GLU A 135 -18.40 38.93 9.38
C GLU A 135 -19.66 39.34 8.60
N PHE A 136 -20.63 38.43 8.44
CA PHE A 136 -21.92 38.68 7.80
C PHE A 136 -22.73 39.74 8.55
N TYR A 137 -22.81 39.64 9.88
CA TYR A 137 -23.54 40.61 10.69
C TYR A 137 -22.76 41.91 10.96
N ALA A 138 -21.44 41.90 10.79
CA ALA A 138 -20.61 43.09 10.95
C ALA A 138 -20.57 44.00 9.70
N HIS A 139 -20.92 43.49 8.51
CA HIS A 139 -20.91 44.27 7.27
C HIS A 139 -22.26 44.93 6.98
N ASP A 140 -22.24 46.25 6.80
CA ASP A 140 -23.42 47.07 6.48
C ASP A 140 -23.80 47.02 4.99
N ASP A 141 -22.87 46.74 4.08
CA ASP A 141 -23.15 46.66 2.64
C ASP A 141 -23.85 45.33 2.27
N PRO A 142 -25.13 45.38 1.85
CA PRO A 142 -25.88 44.16 1.51
C PRO A 142 -25.34 43.48 0.25
N VAL A 143 -24.76 44.22 -0.71
CA VAL A 143 -24.28 43.65 -1.97
C VAL A 143 -23.06 42.78 -1.70
N TYR A 144 -22.07 43.29 -0.96
CA TYR A 144 -20.89 42.52 -0.60
C TYR A 144 -21.22 41.31 0.29
N ARG A 145 -22.08 41.52 1.29
CA ARG A 145 -22.50 40.49 2.24
C ARG A 145 -23.16 39.30 1.54
N ASP A 146 -24.11 39.56 0.65
CA ASP A 146 -24.87 38.50 -0.01
C ASP A 146 -24.12 37.89 -1.19
N ALA A 147 -23.24 38.64 -1.88
CA ALA A 147 -22.46 38.12 -3.00
C ALA A 147 -21.20 37.33 -2.57
N THR A 148 -20.60 37.65 -1.42
CA THR A 148 -19.30 37.09 -1.01
C THR A 148 -19.37 36.29 0.29
N ILE A 149 -19.90 36.89 1.36
CA ILE A 149 -19.86 36.29 2.70
C ILE A 149 -20.84 35.12 2.79
N LYS A 150 -22.09 35.33 2.36
CA LYS A 150 -23.14 34.31 2.44
C LYS A 150 -22.81 33.02 1.68
N PRO A 151 -22.35 33.04 0.42
CA PRO A 151 -21.97 31.81 -0.28
C PRO A 151 -20.79 31.09 0.39
N ALA A 152 -19.83 31.83 0.95
CA ALA A 152 -18.73 31.23 1.69
C ALA A 152 -19.20 30.57 2.99
N TRP A 153 -20.17 31.18 3.68
CA TRP A 153 -20.77 30.63 4.89
C TRP A 153 -21.59 29.37 4.58
N ASP A 154 -22.47 29.42 3.58
CA ASP A 154 -23.27 28.27 3.13
C ASP A 154 -22.38 27.09 2.72
N LYS A 155 -21.26 27.38 2.03
CA LYS A 155 -20.25 26.37 1.69
C LYS A 155 -19.63 25.76 2.95
N SER A 156 -19.24 26.57 3.93
CA SER A 156 -18.64 26.06 5.18
C SER A 156 -19.60 25.17 5.97
N LEU A 157 -20.91 25.49 5.98
CA LEU A 157 -21.95 24.67 6.60
C LEU A 157 -22.14 23.34 5.86
N THR A 158 -22.10 23.37 4.53
CA THR A 158 -22.20 22.17 3.69
C THR A 158 -20.99 21.25 3.89
N ASP A 159 -19.78 21.83 3.88
CA ASP A 159 -18.54 21.10 4.12
C ASP A 159 -18.53 20.51 5.54
N LEU A 160 -18.98 21.27 6.55
CA LEU A 160 -19.13 20.80 7.92
C LEU A 160 -20.08 19.60 8.02
N ALA A 161 -21.25 19.68 7.39
CA ALA A 161 -22.23 18.58 7.40
C ALA A 161 -21.65 17.31 6.75
N LYS A 162 -20.93 17.46 5.63
CA LYS A 162 -20.24 16.36 4.95
C LYS A 162 -19.15 15.76 5.84
N THR A 163 -18.26 16.57 6.41
CA THR A 163 -17.18 16.10 7.27
C THR A 163 -17.72 15.41 8.52
N LYS A 164 -18.83 15.88 9.10
CA LYS A 164 -19.52 15.18 10.21
C LYS A 164 -20.04 13.81 9.79
N ALA A 165 -20.64 13.69 8.61
CA ALA A 165 -21.08 12.38 8.10
C ALA A 165 -19.89 11.43 7.84
N ASP A 166 -18.79 11.95 7.27
CA ASP A 166 -17.56 11.18 7.05
C ASP A 166 -16.91 10.75 8.36
N LEU A 167 -16.97 11.59 9.40
CA LEU A 167 -16.47 11.31 10.74
C LEU A 167 -17.26 10.18 11.41
N GLU A 168 -18.59 10.18 11.31
CA GLU A 168 -19.43 9.10 11.84
C GLU A 168 -19.14 7.75 11.16
N ASN A 169 -18.80 7.77 9.87
CA ASN A 169 -18.34 6.57 9.17
C ASN A 169 -16.93 6.15 9.61
N ALA A 170 -16.00 7.11 9.68
CA ALA A 170 -14.61 6.86 10.07
C ALA A 170 -14.49 6.32 11.51
N ARG A 171 -15.36 6.74 12.44
CA ARG A 171 -15.41 6.22 13.82
C ARG A 171 -15.63 4.70 13.90
N LYS A 172 -16.23 4.10 12.87
CA LYS A 172 -16.47 2.65 12.80
C LYS A 172 -15.24 1.89 12.28
N GLU A 173 -14.41 2.54 11.46
CA GLU A 173 -13.27 1.90 10.79
C GLU A 173 -12.26 1.24 11.76
N PRO A 174 -11.84 1.85 12.89
CA PRO A 174 -10.93 1.19 13.84
C PRO A 174 -11.48 -0.15 14.34
N ASN A 175 -12.78 -0.20 14.66
CA ASN A 175 -13.44 -1.42 15.12
C ASN A 175 -13.57 -2.46 14.00
N GLU A 176 -13.83 -2.04 12.77
CA GLU A 176 -13.84 -2.93 11.61
C GLU A 176 -12.46 -3.53 11.34
N VAL A 177 -11.40 -2.74 11.48
CA VAL A 177 -10.01 -3.21 11.37
C VAL A 177 -9.70 -4.25 12.45
N LEU A 178 -10.11 -4.03 13.70
CA LEU A 178 -9.94 -5.01 14.79
C LEU A 178 -10.69 -6.31 14.49
N ASN A 179 -11.93 -6.23 14.00
CA ASN A 179 -12.73 -7.39 13.65
C ASN A 179 -12.15 -8.17 12.45
N ALA A 180 -11.69 -7.46 11.42
CA ALA A 180 -11.02 -8.06 10.27
C ALA A 180 -9.72 -8.75 10.69
N ALA A 181 -8.92 -8.11 11.54
CA ALA A 181 -7.70 -8.70 12.07
C ALA A 181 -7.97 -9.99 12.85
N ARG A 182 -9.02 -10.02 13.69
CA ARG A 182 -9.42 -11.24 14.42
C ARG A 182 -9.83 -12.38 13.48
N ARG A 183 -10.58 -12.07 12.40
CA ARG A 183 -10.94 -13.06 11.38
C ARG A 183 -9.70 -13.63 10.68
N ASP A 184 -8.68 -12.81 10.51
CA ASP A 184 -7.40 -13.19 9.89
C ASP A 184 -6.40 -13.82 10.88
N GLY A 185 -6.86 -14.16 12.10
CA GLY A 185 -6.08 -14.87 13.12
C GLY A 185 -5.17 -13.97 13.97
N ALA A 186 -5.39 -12.65 13.98
CA ALA A 186 -4.63 -11.74 14.84
C ALA A 186 -4.93 -12.00 16.33
N LEU A 187 -3.87 -12.11 17.13
CA LEU A 187 -3.99 -12.29 18.57
C LEU A 187 -4.47 -10.99 19.24
N PRO A 188 -5.30 -11.05 20.31
CA PRO A 188 -5.78 -9.88 21.03
C PRO A 188 -4.65 -8.95 21.56
N GLY A 189 -3.45 -9.50 21.79
CA GLY A 189 -2.28 -8.75 22.26
C GLY A 189 -1.60 -7.89 21.18
N TRP A 190 -1.95 -8.04 19.89
CA TRP A 190 -1.28 -7.33 18.81
C TRP A 190 -1.52 -5.82 18.82
N PHE A 191 -2.62 -5.37 19.42
CA PHE A 191 -3.01 -3.96 19.43
C PHE A 191 -2.69 -3.23 20.75
N ARG A 192 -2.07 -3.92 21.72
CA ARG A 192 -1.69 -3.30 23.00
C ARG A 192 -0.55 -2.31 22.80
N GLY A 193 -0.66 -1.13 23.42
CA GLY A 193 0.38 -0.08 23.39
C GLY A 193 0.43 0.73 22.10
N LEU A 194 -0.62 0.70 21.28
CA LEU A 194 -0.73 1.55 20.08
C LEU A 194 -1.06 3.02 20.40
N ASP A 195 -1.82 3.24 21.49
CA ASP A 195 -2.20 4.58 21.99
C ASP A 195 -1.00 5.37 22.53
N GLU A 196 0.09 4.67 22.85
CA GLU A 196 1.36 5.28 23.17
C GLU A 196 1.93 5.84 21.86
N ALA A 197 1.54 7.08 21.55
CA ALA A 197 2.23 7.92 20.58
C ALA A 197 3.74 7.68 20.75
N PRO A 198 4.50 7.43 19.68
CA PRO A 198 5.90 7.07 19.80
C PRO A 198 6.56 8.11 20.70
N ARG A 199 6.93 7.72 21.93
CA ARG A 199 7.76 8.58 22.78
C ARG A 199 8.91 8.99 21.88
N PRO A 200 9.17 10.30 21.70
CA PRO A 200 10.24 10.74 20.84
C PRO A 200 11.51 10.04 21.30
N ALA A 201 11.96 9.05 20.52
CA ALA A 201 13.19 8.36 20.78
C ALA A 201 14.30 9.42 20.70
N ASN A 202 14.92 9.71 21.84
CA ASN A 202 16.08 10.58 21.98
C ASN A 202 15.90 12.04 21.52
N ARG A 203 15.42 12.90 22.43
CA ARG A 203 15.83 14.32 22.50
C ARG A 203 16.94 14.54 23.55
N ARG A 204 17.73 13.51 23.87
CA ARG A 204 18.88 13.56 24.78
C ARG A 204 20.23 13.80 24.08
N ALA A 205 20.26 13.87 22.74
CA ALA A 205 21.50 14.18 22.00
C ALA A 205 21.67 15.68 21.67
N ASP A 206 20.61 16.50 21.79
CA ASP A 206 20.64 17.94 21.44
C ASP A 206 20.72 18.89 22.65
N GLN A 207 20.86 18.39 23.88
CA GLN A 207 21.02 19.22 25.08
C GLN A 207 22.45 19.13 25.64
N THR A 208 23.42 19.54 24.83
CA THR A 208 24.74 19.96 25.32
C THR A 208 25.28 21.12 24.49
N VAL A 209 24.46 22.16 24.31
CA VAL A 209 24.96 23.52 24.07
C VAL A 209 24.27 24.42 25.07
N ALA A 210 25.00 24.73 26.13
CA ALA A 210 24.56 25.69 27.14
C ALA A 210 24.27 27.06 26.48
N PRO A 211 23.21 27.78 26.88
CA PRO A 211 23.04 29.16 26.46
C PRO A 211 24.19 29.99 27.00
N ALA A 212 24.90 30.67 26.10
CA ALA A 212 25.95 31.63 26.45
C ALA A 212 25.38 32.68 27.43
N PRO A 213 26.09 33.02 28.51
CA PRO A 213 25.65 34.06 29.42
C PRO A 213 25.55 35.42 28.70
N PRO A 214 24.56 36.26 29.03
CA PRO A 214 24.42 37.57 28.40
C PRO A 214 25.67 38.44 28.67
N PRO A 215 26.10 39.28 27.70
CA PRO A 215 27.20 40.19 27.92
C PRO A 215 26.82 41.21 29.01
N LYS A 216 27.73 41.37 29.98
CA LYS A 216 27.66 42.40 31.02
C LYS A 216 27.49 43.79 30.37
N PRO A 217 26.59 44.65 30.85
CA PRO A 217 26.52 46.02 30.37
C PRO A 217 27.82 46.75 30.69
N ALA A 218 28.48 47.25 29.66
CA ALA A 218 29.60 48.17 29.80
C ALA A 218 29.09 49.46 30.45
N ALA A 219 29.66 49.79 31.61
CA ALA A 219 29.61 51.14 32.15
C ALA A 219 30.37 52.11 31.22
N THR A 220 30.18 53.41 31.47
CA THR A 220 30.81 54.61 30.83
C THR A 220 30.06 55.09 29.56
N HIS A 221 29.52 56.30 29.44
CA HIS A 221 29.97 57.61 29.92
C HIS A 221 28.80 58.53 30.32
N ALA A 222 29.00 59.24 31.43
CA ALA A 222 28.17 60.35 31.87
C ALA A 222 28.18 61.49 30.83
N ALA A 223 26.98 61.89 30.39
CA ALA A 223 26.79 63.11 29.61
C ALA A 223 26.93 64.33 30.52
N ARG A 224 27.87 65.20 30.16
CA ARG A 224 28.17 66.50 30.77
C ARG A 224 27.00 67.48 30.54
N PRO A 225 26.49 68.19 31.56
CA PRO A 225 25.43 69.19 31.35
C PRO A 225 25.99 70.47 30.69
N PRO A 226 25.20 71.18 29.86
CA PRO A 226 25.62 72.42 29.23
C PRO A 226 25.63 73.59 30.23
N HIS A 227 26.72 74.37 30.19
CA HIS A 227 26.89 75.63 30.91
C HIS A 227 25.83 76.65 30.47
N LYS A 228 25.08 77.20 31.45
CA LYS A 228 24.34 78.45 31.32
C LYS A 228 25.33 79.60 31.09
N VAL A 229 25.21 80.27 29.96
CA VAL A 229 25.83 81.59 29.70
C VAL A 229 24.77 82.65 30.03
N ALA A 230 25.09 83.53 30.97
CA ALA A 230 24.28 84.70 31.32
C ALA A 230 24.54 85.85 30.32
N PRO A 231 23.56 86.75 30.08
CA PRO A 231 23.70 87.86 29.14
C PRO A 231 24.49 89.03 29.75
N PRO A 232 25.20 89.84 28.94
CA PRO A 232 25.80 91.08 29.40
C PRO A 232 24.79 92.24 29.45
N ASN A 233 24.97 93.12 30.43
CA ASN A 233 24.38 94.47 30.51
C ASN A 233 24.96 95.38 29.42
#